data_AF-A0A823ELH2-F1
#
_entry.id   AF-A0A823ELH2-F1
#
_cell.length_a   1.000
_cell.length_b   1.000
_cell.length_c   1.000
_cell.angle_alpha   90.00
_cell.angle_beta   90.00
_cell.angle_gamma   90.00
#
_symmetry.space_group_name_H-M   'P 1'
#
loop_
_entity.id
_entity.type
_entity.pdbx_description
1 polymer ?
#
loop_
_entity_poly.entity_id
_entity_poly.type
_entity_poly.pdbx_seq_one_letter_code
_entity_poly.pdbx_strand_id
1 'polypeptide(L)'
;MAKKQKEILFCDYFEEWVEVYKVGAIAKITLAKYYNAAKQLRDICPKLFISDFDRREYQRIINVYAETHEKQTVKDFHHHVKACIKDLFHDGLIDKDPTYRVVIKGAEPTRAKKRKFLQKEELSKLLQSLDTSQIGFGWFVMLVAKT
;
A
#
# COMPACT_ATOMS: atom_id res chain seq x y z
N MET A 1 -23.10 19.60 -24.87
CA MET A 1 -22.33 20.67 -24.21
C MET A 1 -21.41 20.00 -23.21
N ALA A 2 -20.09 19.97 -23.45
CA ALA A 2 -19.15 19.36 -22.51
C ALA A 2 -19.06 20.25 -21.26
N LYS A 3 -19.45 19.71 -20.10
CA LYS A 3 -19.20 20.35 -18.80
C LYS A 3 -17.69 20.61 -18.73
N LYS A 4 -17.29 21.87 -18.60
CA LYS A 4 -15.90 22.27 -18.37
C LYS A 4 -15.48 21.65 -17.02
N GLN A 5 -14.91 20.45 -17.03
CA GLN A 5 -14.40 19.81 -15.83
C GLN A 5 -13.33 20.75 -15.25
N LYS A 6 -13.39 21.02 -13.95
CA LYS A 6 -12.26 21.66 -13.27
C LYS A 6 -11.03 20.80 -13.55
N GLU A 7 -9.98 21.43 -14.06
CA GLU A 7 -8.68 20.80 -14.26
C GLU A 7 -8.05 20.55 -12.89
N ILE A 8 -8.47 19.46 -12.24
CA ILE A 8 -7.94 19.02 -10.95
C ILE A 8 -6.82 18.03 -11.22
N LEU A 9 -5.66 18.27 -10.60
CA LEU A 9 -4.54 17.35 -10.65
C LEU A 9 -4.84 16.12 -9.78
N PHE A 10 -4.51 14.94 -10.28
CA PHE A 10 -4.77 13.69 -9.56
C PHE A 10 -4.03 13.62 -8.23
N CYS A 11 -2.79 14.12 -8.16
CA CYS A 11 -2.02 14.14 -6.92
C CYS A 11 -2.62 15.05 -5.84
N ASP A 12 -3.12 16.24 -6.22
CA ASP A 12 -3.83 17.14 -5.29
C ASP A 12 -5.11 16.48 -4.76
N TYR A 13 -5.90 15.88 -5.66
CA TYR A 13 -7.12 15.19 -5.26
C TYR A 13 -6.85 14.01 -4.34
N PHE A 14 -5.79 13.23 -4.62
CA PHE A 14 -5.43 12.09 -3.78
C PHE A 14 -5.06 12.53 -2.36
N GLU A 15 -4.30 13.63 -2.22
CA GLU A 15 -3.97 14.21 -0.91
C GLU A 15 -5.24 14.65 -0.16
N GLU A 16 -6.14 15.38 -0.82
CA GLU A 16 -7.42 15.79 -0.22
C GLU A 16 -8.28 14.60 0.18
N TRP A 17 -8.38 13.58 -0.68
CA TRP A 17 -9.13 12.36 -0.39
C TRP A 17 -8.57 11.60 0.82
N VAL A 18 -7.25 11.59 1.02
CA VAL A 18 -6.63 11.00 2.21
C VAL A 18 -7.05 11.78 3.46
N GLU A 19 -7.00 13.11 3.41
CA GLU A 19 -7.39 13.97 4.54
C GLU A 19 -8.87 13.79 4.90
N VAL A 20 -9.76 13.77 3.91
CA VAL A 20 -11.21 13.68 4.12
C VAL A 20 -11.63 12.28 4.62
N TYR A 21 -11.09 11.21 4.03
CA TYR A 21 -11.64 9.87 4.23
C TYR A 21 -10.78 8.94 5.09
N LYS A 22 -9.49 9.25 5.30
CA LYS A 22 -8.57 8.36 6.04
C LYS A 22 -8.16 8.92 7.39
N VAL A 23 -7.98 10.23 7.51
CA VAL A 23 -7.61 10.83 8.80
C VAL A 23 -8.71 10.58 9.83
N GLY A 24 -8.32 10.09 11.02
CA GLY A 24 -9.25 9.73 12.10
C GLY A 24 -10.01 8.41 11.91
N ALA A 25 -10.13 7.90 10.68
CA ALA A 25 -10.86 6.66 10.38
C ALA A 25 -9.99 5.39 10.44
N ILE A 26 -8.67 5.51 10.26
CA ILE A 26 -7.74 4.37 10.25
C ILE A 26 -6.56 4.56 11.20
N ALA A 27 -5.88 3.46 11.52
CA ALA A 27 -4.69 3.48 12.37
C ALA A 27 -3.57 4.35 11.77
N LYS A 28 -2.83 5.07 12.64
CA LYS A 28 -1.75 6.00 12.27
C LYS A 28 -0.70 5.38 11.34
N ILE A 29 -0.35 4.11 11.57
CA ILE A 29 0.64 3.38 10.75
C ILE A 29 0.13 3.19 9.32
N THR A 30 -1.15 2.87 9.15
CA THR A 30 -1.77 2.72 7.83
C THR A 30 -1.90 4.08 7.15
N LEU A 31 -2.28 5.12 7.88
CA LEU A 31 -2.35 6.49 7.36
C LEU A 31 -0.99 6.98 6.86
N ALA A 32 0.10 6.68 7.56
CA ALA A 32 1.46 7.00 7.10
C ALA A 32 1.78 6.35 5.74
N LYS A 33 1.22 5.17 5.44
CA LYS A 33 1.38 4.54 4.11
C LYS A 33 0.63 5.31 3.01
N TYR A 34 -0.53 5.86 3.32
CA TYR A 34 -1.27 6.73 2.39
C TYR A 34 -0.50 8.02 2.10
N TYR A 35 0.08 8.66 3.10
CA TYR A 35 0.94 9.84 2.90
C TYR A 35 2.18 9.53 2.06
N ASN A 36 2.81 8.37 2.30
CA ASN A 36 3.92 7.93 1.46
C ASN A 36 3.46 7.73 0.00
N ALA A 37 2.29 7.13 -0.23
CA ALA A 37 1.74 6.99 -1.58
C ALA A 37 1.44 8.36 -2.23
N ALA A 38 0.90 9.32 -1.49
CA ALA A 38 0.64 10.68 -1.96
C ALA A 38 1.94 11.37 -2.42
N LYS A 39 3.00 11.28 -1.61
CA LYS A 39 4.32 11.79 -1.96
C LYS A 39 4.85 11.16 -3.26
N GLN A 40 4.77 9.85 -3.38
CA GLN A 40 5.21 9.15 -4.59
C GLN A 40 4.39 9.54 -5.82
N LEU A 41 3.08 9.73 -5.68
CA LEU A 41 2.24 10.24 -6.77
C LEU A 41 2.64 11.65 -7.20
N ARG A 42 2.94 12.52 -6.23
CA ARG A 42 3.44 13.88 -6.51
C ARG A 42 4.72 13.85 -7.33
N ASP A 43 5.64 12.94 -7.00
CA ASP A 43 6.91 12.78 -7.71
C ASP A 43 6.71 12.20 -9.13
N ILE A 44 5.81 11.23 -9.30
CA ILE A 44 5.63 10.48 -10.56
C ILE A 44 4.72 11.21 -11.57
N CYS A 45 3.65 11.85 -11.09
CA CYS A 45 2.64 12.49 -11.94
C CYS A 45 2.18 13.86 -11.42
N PRO A 46 3.08 14.85 -11.28
CA PRO A 46 2.76 16.17 -10.72
C PRO A 46 1.80 17.01 -11.58
N LYS A 47 1.65 16.69 -12.86
CA LYS A 47 0.90 17.48 -13.86
C LYS A 47 -0.24 16.70 -14.52
N LEU A 48 -0.59 15.54 -13.95
CA LEU A 48 -1.62 14.68 -14.53
C LEU A 48 -2.99 15.13 -14.03
N PHE A 49 -3.83 15.58 -14.97
CA PHE A 49 -5.22 15.91 -14.67
C PHE A 49 -6.07 14.64 -14.56
N ILE A 50 -7.10 14.71 -13.72
CA ILE A 50 -8.09 13.62 -13.59
C ILE A 50 -8.79 13.33 -14.93
N SER A 51 -9.02 14.36 -15.75
CA SER A 51 -9.63 14.23 -17.09
C SER A 51 -8.79 13.40 -18.06
N ASP A 52 -7.47 13.42 -17.90
CA ASP A 52 -6.52 12.68 -18.74
C ASP A 52 -6.17 11.30 -18.13
N PHE A 53 -6.85 10.93 -17.03
CA PHE A 53 -6.52 9.76 -16.26
C PHE A 53 -7.11 8.49 -16.88
N ASP A 54 -6.33 7.85 -17.74
CA ASP A 54 -6.69 6.62 -18.41
C ASP A 54 -5.88 5.39 -17.94
N ARG A 55 -6.21 4.22 -18.47
CA ARG A 55 -5.53 2.96 -18.14
C ARG A 55 -4.04 2.97 -18.51
N ARG A 56 -3.65 3.70 -19.57
CA ARG A 56 -2.26 3.76 -20.03
C ARG A 56 -1.44 4.62 -19.08
N GLU A 57 -1.96 5.78 -18.68
CA GLU A 57 -1.32 6.65 -17.70
C GLU A 57 -1.20 5.97 -16.34
N TYR A 58 -2.23 5.25 -15.90
CA TYR A 58 -2.13 4.48 -14.66
C TYR A 58 -1.06 3.38 -14.73
N GLN A 59 -0.99 2.65 -15.84
CA GLN A 59 0.07 1.65 -16.03
C GLN A 59 1.47 2.30 -16.08
N ARG A 60 1.60 3.51 -16.64
CA ARG A 60 2.86 4.28 -16.64
C ARG A 60 3.27 4.63 -15.21
N ILE A 61 2.36 5.12 -14.38
CA ILE A 61 2.62 5.42 -12.96
C ILE A 61 3.14 4.17 -12.23
N ILE A 62 2.45 3.04 -12.40
CA ILE A 62 2.85 1.78 -11.76
C ILE A 62 4.22 1.30 -12.26
N ASN A 63 4.51 1.44 -13.56
CA ASN A 63 5.80 1.05 -14.12
C ASN A 63 6.94 1.90 -13.55
N VAL A 64 6.79 3.22 -13.50
CA VAL A 64 7.80 4.12 -12.92
C VAL A 64 8.05 3.78 -11.45
N TYR A 65 7.00 3.55 -10.67
CA TYR A 65 7.15 3.15 -9.27
C TYR A 65 7.86 1.81 -9.11
N ALA A 66 7.62 0.87 -10.03
CA ALA A 66 8.21 -0.47 -10.03
C ALA A 66 9.70 -0.52 -10.36
N GLU A 67 10.29 0.54 -10.94
CA GLU A 67 11.72 0.59 -11.26
C GLU A 67 12.60 0.54 -10.00
N THR A 68 12.12 1.13 -8.91
CA THR A 68 12.89 1.30 -7.67
C THR A 68 12.36 0.46 -6.51
N HIS A 69 11.17 -0.12 -6.63
CA HIS A 69 10.48 -0.81 -5.53
C HIS A 69 10.23 -2.28 -5.82
N GLU A 70 10.35 -3.12 -4.78
CA GLU A 70 9.99 -4.53 -4.85
C GLU A 70 8.51 -4.70 -5.23
N LYS A 71 8.19 -5.78 -5.94
CA LYS A 71 6.82 -6.11 -6.39
C LYS A 71 5.77 -6.02 -5.27
N GLN A 72 6.10 -6.42 -4.05
CA GLN A 72 5.15 -6.31 -2.92
C GLN A 72 4.87 -4.86 -2.55
N THR A 73 5.91 -4.01 -2.53
CA THR A 73 5.76 -2.57 -2.26
C THR A 73 4.96 -1.88 -3.36
N VAL A 74 5.20 -2.23 -4.64
CA VAL A 74 4.40 -1.75 -5.77
C VAL A 74 2.94 -2.18 -5.65
N LYS A 75 2.70 -3.43 -5.22
CA LYS A 75 1.35 -3.93 -4.95
C LYS A 75 0.67 -3.13 -3.85
N ASP A 76 1.34 -2.84 -2.75
CA ASP A 76 0.78 -2.06 -1.66
C ASP A 76 0.46 -0.62 -2.10
N PHE A 77 1.36 0.01 -2.85
CA PHE A 77 1.12 1.32 -3.49
C PHE A 77 -0.12 1.28 -4.39
N HIS A 78 -0.23 0.29 -5.28
CA HIS A 78 -1.40 0.08 -6.13
C HIS A 78 -2.69 0.00 -5.31
N HIS A 79 -2.73 -0.72 -4.19
CA HIS A 79 -3.94 -0.83 -3.37
C HIS A 79 -4.37 0.52 -2.79
N HIS A 80 -3.45 1.32 -2.27
CA HIS A 80 -3.78 2.64 -1.73
C HIS A 80 -4.32 3.57 -2.82
N VAL A 81 -3.65 3.62 -3.97
CA VAL A 81 -4.04 4.49 -5.08
C VAL A 81 -5.38 4.03 -5.69
N LYS A 82 -5.55 2.71 -5.87
CA LYS A 82 -6.79 2.12 -6.40
C LYS A 82 -8.01 2.43 -5.53
N ALA A 83 -7.86 2.47 -4.20
CA ALA A 83 -8.97 2.82 -3.31
C ALA A 83 -9.54 4.20 -3.64
N CYS A 84 -8.66 5.20 -3.83
CA CYS A 84 -9.07 6.54 -4.25
C CYS A 84 -9.69 6.53 -5.65
N ILE A 85 -9.06 5.86 -6.61
CA ILE A 85 -9.56 5.80 -8.00
C ILE A 85 -10.96 5.19 -8.09
N LYS A 86 -11.25 4.20 -7.25
CA LYS A 86 -12.59 3.60 -7.21
C LYS A 86 -13.65 4.60 -6.75
N ASP A 87 -13.32 5.46 -5.79
CA ASP A 87 -14.22 6.52 -5.32
C ASP A 87 -14.38 7.59 -6.41
N LEU A 88 -13.28 8.02 -7.08
CA LEU A 88 -13.37 8.91 -8.26
C LEU A 88 -14.33 8.38 -9.34
N PHE A 89 -14.27 7.07 -9.59
CA PHE A 89 -15.14 6.42 -10.57
C PHE A 89 -16.60 6.44 -10.13
N HIS A 90 -16.88 6.14 -8.85
CA HIS A 90 -18.23 6.21 -8.31
C HIS A 90 -18.79 7.65 -8.26
N ASP A 91 -17.93 8.64 -8.05
CA ASP A 91 -18.28 10.06 -8.07
C ASP A 91 -18.48 10.62 -9.49
N GLY A 92 -18.19 9.81 -10.53
CA GLY A 92 -18.33 10.22 -11.93
C GLY A 92 -17.30 11.25 -12.40
N LEU A 93 -16.16 11.35 -11.69
CA LEU A 93 -15.03 12.20 -12.09
C LEU A 93 -14.21 11.57 -13.22
N ILE A 94 -14.25 10.24 -13.33
CA ILE A 94 -13.64 9.47 -14.41
C ILE A 94 -14.69 8.54 -15.02
N ASP A 95 -14.71 8.43 -16.35
CA ASP A 95 -15.71 7.63 -17.07
C ASP A 95 -15.39 6.12 -17.04
N LYS A 96 -14.13 5.76 -16.85
CA LYS A 96 -13.63 4.38 -16.94
C LYS A 96 -12.65 4.12 -15.81
N ASP A 97 -12.70 2.92 -15.22
CA ASP A 97 -11.73 2.49 -14.22
C ASP A 97 -10.35 2.22 -14.87
N PRO A 98 -9.32 3.06 -14.61
CA PRO A 98 -7.99 2.89 -15.19
C PRO A 98 -7.20 1.77 -14.49
N THR A 99 -7.67 1.25 -13.35
CA THR A 99 -7.01 0.19 -12.59
C THR A 99 -7.32 -1.22 -13.11
N TYR A 100 -8.23 -1.34 -14.07
CA TYR A 100 -8.65 -2.62 -14.63
C TYR A 100 -7.49 -3.37 -15.27
N ARG A 101 -7.24 -4.61 -14.79
CA ARG A 101 -6.16 -5.49 -15.27
C ARG A 101 -4.80 -4.78 -15.35
N VAL A 102 -4.45 -4.02 -14.31
CA VAL A 102 -3.11 -3.44 -14.20
C VAL A 102 -2.07 -4.56 -14.02
N VAL A 103 -0.91 -4.42 -14.65
CA VAL A 103 0.19 -5.37 -14.52
C VAL A 103 1.14 -4.87 -13.45
N ILE A 104 1.27 -5.62 -12.36
CA ILE A 104 2.16 -5.29 -11.25
C ILE A 104 3.51 -5.96 -11.46
N LYS A 105 4.53 -5.14 -11.72
CA LYS A 105 5.94 -5.50 -11.77
C LYS A 105 6.65 -4.95 -10.53
N GLY A 106 7.93 -5.27 -10.36
CA GLY A 106 8.77 -4.66 -9.34
C GLY A 106 10.21 -5.09 -9.49
N ALA A 107 11.11 -4.31 -8.89
CA ALA A 107 12.52 -4.64 -8.81
C ALA A 107 12.72 -5.96 -8.02
N GLU A 108 13.81 -6.65 -8.35
CA GLU A 108 14.23 -7.81 -7.57
C GLU A 108 14.49 -7.41 -6.12
N PRO A 109 14.19 -8.29 -5.14
CA PRO A 109 14.42 -7.98 -3.74
C PRO A 109 15.89 -7.66 -3.51
N THR A 110 16.19 -6.48 -2.98
CA THR A 110 17.57 -6.08 -2.64
C THR A 110 18.20 -7.02 -1.60
N ARG A 111 17.37 -7.72 -0.82
CA ARG A 111 17.79 -8.72 0.15
C ARG A 111 16.96 -9.97 0.03
N ALA A 112 17.61 -11.14 0.10
CA ALA A 112 16.93 -12.41 0.29
C ALA A 112 15.98 -12.34 1.50
N LYS A 113 14.72 -12.74 1.29
CA LYS A 113 13.72 -12.74 2.35
C LYS A 113 14.14 -13.71 3.44
N LYS A 114 14.28 -13.22 4.66
CA LYS A 114 14.56 -14.06 5.83
C LYS A 114 13.33 -14.91 6.14
N ARG A 115 13.57 -16.16 6.54
CA ARG A 115 12.54 -17.04 7.10
C ARG A 115 11.93 -16.38 8.35
N LYS A 116 10.61 -16.21 8.38
CA LYS A 116 9.87 -15.61 9.51
C LYS A 116 9.17 -16.65 10.40
N PHE A 117 9.53 -17.92 10.24
CA PHE A 117 9.00 -19.03 11.03
C PHE A 117 10.16 -19.82 11.65
N LEU A 118 9.85 -20.47 12.77
CA LEU A 118 10.73 -21.42 13.44
C LEU A 118 10.39 -22.84 12.97
N GLN A 119 11.40 -23.65 12.72
CA GLN A 119 11.26 -25.09 12.59
C GLN A 119 11.06 -25.73 13.97
N LYS A 120 10.61 -26.98 14.01
CA LYS A 120 10.27 -27.70 15.25
C LYS A 120 11.45 -27.71 16.25
N GLU A 121 12.66 -27.92 15.73
CA GLU A 121 13.89 -27.97 16.52
C GLU A 121 14.24 -26.59 17.07
N GLU A 122 14.01 -25.54 16.28
CA GLU A 122 14.26 -24.15 16.67
C GLU A 122 13.24 -23.65 17.70
N LEU A 123 11.97 -24.05 17.55
CA LEU A 123 10.95 -23.82 18.56
C LEU A 123 11.32 -24.52 19.87
N SER A 124 11.75 -25.78 19.79
CA SER A 124 12.17 -26.54 20.99
C SER A 124 13.33 -25.87 21.72
N LYS A 125 14.34 -25.38 20.98
CA LYS A 125 15.46 -24.59 21.54
C LYS A 125 14.99 -23.28 22.16
N LEU A 126 14.05 -22.58 21.52
CA LEU A 126 13.46 -21.36 22.06
C LEU A 126 12.77 -21.66 23.40
N LEU A 127 11.88 -22.65 23.46
CA LEU A 127 11.13 -22.99 24.67
C LEU A 127 12.05 -23.38 25.83
N GLN A 128 13.15 -24.10 25.57
CA GLN A 128 14.15 -24.45 26.58
C GLN A 128 14.93 -23.25 27.11
N SER A 129 15.06 -22.17 26.32
CA SER A 129 15.79 -20.96 26.72
C SER A 129 14.96 -19.95 27.51
N LEU A 130 13.64 -20.19 27.66
CA LEU A 130 12.75 -19.26 28.37
C LEU A 130 12.88 -19.41 29.88
N ASP A 131 13.06 -18.29 30.58
CA ASP A 131 12.86 -18.25 32.02
C ASP A 131 11.36 -18.32 32.33
N THR A 132 10.98 -19.36 33.05
CA THR A 132 9.59 -19.63 33.48
C THR A 132 9.46 -19.65 35.01
N SER A 133 10.50 -19.22 35.73
CA SER A 133 10.52 -19.15 37.19
C SER A 133 9.46 -18.21 37.76
N GLN A 134 9.07 -17.19 36.99
CA GLN A 134 8.00 -16.26 37.31
C GLN A 134 6.97 -16.24 36.18
N ILE A 135 5.70 -16.01 36.53
CA ILE A 135 4.64 -15.83 35.54
C ILE A 135 4.93 -14.55 34.74
N GLY A 136 5.07 -14.69 33.42
CA GLY A 136 5.51 -13.61 32.55
C GLY A 136 5.53 -14.01 31.08
N PHE A 137 6.35 -13.33 30.28
CA PHE A 137 6.39 -13.53 28.83
C PHE A 137 6.80 -14.96 28.43
N GLY A 138 7.67 -15.63 29.20
CA GLY A 138 8.03 -17.03 28.96
C GLY A 138 6.83 -17.98 28.99
N TRP A 139 5.93 -17.80 29.97
CA TRP A 139 4.68 -18.55 30.06
C TRP A 139 3.73 -18.27 28.90
N PHE A 140 3.65 -17.01 28.45
CA PHE A 140 2.86 -16.64 27.27
C PHE A 140 3.35 -17.37 26.01
N VAL A 141 4.67 -17.38 25.77
CA VAL A 141 5.27 -18.07 24.61
C VAL A 141 5.02 -19.58 24.68
N MET A 142 5.12 -20.20 25.86
CA MET A 142 4.80 -21.62 26.06
C MET A 142 3.34 -21.96 25.73
N LEU A 143 2.41 -21.09 26.10
CA LEU A 143 0.98 -21.28 25.84
C LEU A 143 0.67 -21.20 24.34
N VAL A 144 1.21 -20.18 23.66
CA VAL A 144 1.08 -20.00 22.20
C VAL A 144 1.71 -21.15 21.42
N ALA A 145 2.82 -21.72 21.92
CA ALA A 145 3.47 -22.84 21.26
C ALA A 145 2.72 -24.18 21.38
N LYS A 146 1.77 -24.29 22.32
CA LYS A 146 1.01 -25.52 22.61
C LYS A 146 -0.33 -25.58 21.87
N THR A 147 -0.87 -24.43 21.46
CA THR A 147 -2.08 -24.30 20.62
C THR A 147 -1.76 -24.52 19.16
#